data_AF-A0A5N0ITH5-F1
#
_entry.id   AF-A0A5N0ITH5-F1
#
_cell.length_a   1.000
_cell.length_b   1.000
_cell.length_c   1.000
_cell.angle_alpha   90.00
_cell.angle_beta   90.00
_cell.angle_gamma   90.00
#
_symmetry.space_group_name_H-M   'P 1'
#
loop_
_entity.id
_entity.type
_entity.pdbx_description
1 polymer ?
#
loop_
_entity_poly.entity_id
_entity_poly.type
_entity_poly.pdbx_seq_one_letter_code
_entity_poly.pdbx_strand_id
1 'polypeptide(L)'
;MTSSQAGSEGPPRIVLIAALVLAVGAIGVFLAIAATRQARLPPVAIAAAPAPHAQDPACRALLQALPPRLGDYRRVPVAPPEPEGTAAWLGRSDGEPVVLRCGLDRPPDFVVGSPIEVVDRVQWFRVRQGDRSTWYAVDRPVYVALTLPPGSGPTPIQVVSELIDLTMAAVPIRPGPT
;
A
#
# COMPACT_ATOMS: atom_id res chain seq x y z
N MET A 1 8.73 -67.13 -47.42
CA MET A 1 9.14 -67.65 -46.10
C MET A 1 9.78 -66.50 -45.34
N THR A 2 9.18 -66.19 -44.18
CA THR A 2 9.78 -65.61 -42.95
C THR A 2 10.54 -64.27 -43.03
N SER A 3 10.39 -63.30 -42.12
CA SER A 3 9.48 -62.98 -41.01
C SER A 3 10.05 -61.72 -40.33
N SER A 4 9.19 -60.92 -39.68
CA SER A 4 9.47 -60.26 -38.38
C SER A 4 10.44 -59.04 -38.35
N GLN A 5 10.21 -57.91 -37.65
CA GLN A 5 9.17 -57.38 -36.75
C GLN A 5 9.22 -55.83 -36.85
N ALA A 6 8.11 -55.09 -36.83
CA ALA A 6 7.54 -54.46 -35.63
C ALA A 6 8.54 -54.19 -34.49
N GLY A 7 9.01 -52.95 -34.39
CA GLY A 7 9.72 -52.44 -33.22
C GLY A 7 9.49 -50.94 -33.15
N SER A 8 8.38 -50.54 -32.53
CA SER A 8 8.16 -49.16 -32.10
C SER A 8 9.23 -48.84 -31.07
N GLU A 9 10.38 -48.33 -31.52
CA GLU A 9 11.43 -47.81 -30.65
C GLU A 9 10.97 -46.44 -30.15
N GLY A 10 10.05 -46.47 -29.17
CA GLY A 10 9.73 -45.29 -28.38
C GLY A 10 11.02 -44.76 -27.76
N PRO A 11 11.13 -43.43 -27.54
CA PRO A 11 12.34 -42.83 -26.99
C PRO A 11 12.80 -43.61 -25.75
N PRO A 12 14.09 -44.01 -25.67
CA PRO A 12 14.56 -44.84 -24.58
C PRO A 12 14.23 -44.17 -23.24
N ARG A 13 13.86 -44.95 -22.23
CA ARG A 13 13.42 -44.43 -20.92
C ARG A 13 14.37 -43.40 -20.33
N ILE A 14 15.66 -43.52 -20.62
CA ILE A 14 16.72 -42.57 -20.25
C ILE A 14 16.47 -41.18 -20.86
N VAL A 15 16.07 -41.11 -22.13
CA VAL A 15 15.74 -39.85 -22.82
C VAL A 15 14.48 -39.22 -22.22
N LEU A 16 13.47 -40.03 -21.88
CA LEU A 16 12.25 -39.52 -21.21
C LEU A 16 12.56 -38.96 -19.81
N ILE A 17 13.40 -39.66 -19.03
CA ILE A 17 13.82 -39.20 -17.70
C ILE A 17 14.66 -37.93 -17.81
N ALA A 18 15.61 -37.87 -18.74
CA ALA A 18 16.45 -36.69 -18.96
C ALA A 18 15.61 -35.47 -19.40
N ALA A 19 14.66 -35.66 -20.30
CA ALA A 19 13.73 -34.61 -20.73
C ALA A 19 12.87 -34.10 -19.57
N LEU A 20 12.38 -34.99 -18.70
CA LEU A 20 11.59 -34.62 -17.53
C LEU A 20 12.42 -33.80 -16.53
N VAL A 21 13.65 -34.23 -16.23
CA VAL A 21 14.56 -33.51 -15.32
C VAL A 21 14.88 -32.12 -15.86
N LEU A 22 15.16 -32.01 -17.17
CA LEU A 22 15.39 -30.71 -17.81
C LEU A 22 14.16 -29.80 -17.75
N ALA A 23 12.97 -30.36 -18.01
CA ALA A 23 11.72 -29.59 -17.96
C ALA A 23 11.44 -29.07 -16.54
N VAL A 24 11.55 -29.93 -15.52
CA VAL A 24 11.35 -29.54 -14.12
C VAL A 24 12.40 -28.52 -13.68
N GLY A 25 13.67 -28.70 -14.06
CA GLY A 25 14.74 -27.75 -13.79
C GLY A 25 14.47 -26.38 -14.42
N ALA A 26 14.05 -26.35 -15.69
CA ALA A 26 13.71 -25.12 -16.40
C ALA A 26 12.52 -24.39 -15.76
N ILE A 27 11.49 -25.12 -15.35
CA ILE A 27 10.33 -24.56 -14.61
C ILE A 27 10.78 -23.99 -13.27
N GLY A 28 11.60 -24.72 -12.51
CA GLY A 28 12.14 -24.24 -11.23
C GLY A 28 12.95 -22.95 -11.38
N VAL A 29 13.82 -22.88 -12.38
CA VAL A 29 14.60 -21.67 -12.71
C VAL A 29 13.68 -20.53 -13.15
N PHE A 30 12.70 -20.80 -14.02
CA PHE A 30 11.75 -19.79 -14.47
C PHE A 30 10.92 -19.21 -13.31
N LEU A 31 10.43 -20.07 -12.40
CA LEU A 31 9.69 -19.64 -11.22
C LEU A 31 10.56 -18.84 -10.25
N ALA A 32 11.81 -19.24 -10.02
CA ALA A 32 12.76 -18.49 -9.19
C ALA A 32 13.06 -17.10 -9.80
N ILE A 33 13.23 -17.05 -11.12
CA ILE A 33 13.44 -15.79 -11.85
C ILE A 33 12.17 -14.92 -11.83
N ALA A 34 10.97 -15.50 -11.97
CA ALA A 34 9.72 -14.76 -11.88
C ALA A 34 9.47 -14.20 -10.47
N ALA A 35 9.79 -14.97 -9.43
CA ALA A 35 9.71 -14.52 -8.05
C ALA A 35 10.69 -13.37 -7.75
N THR A 36 11.90 -13.40 -8.32
CA THR A 36 12.91 -12.33 -8.17
C THR A 36 12.63 -11.13 -9.07
N ARG A 37 11.94 -11.31 -10.21
CA ARG A 37 11.49 -10.24 -11.12
C ARG A 37 10.22 -9.53 -10.69
N GLN A 38 9.70 -9.76 -9.48
CA GLN A 38 8.79 -8.80 -8.87
C GLN A 38 9.54 -7.48 -8.70
N ALA A 39 9.48 -6.63 -9.73
CA ALA A 39 10.14 -5.34 -9.78
C ALA A 39 9.79 -4.59 -8.50
N ARG A 40 10.78 -4.40 -7.63
CA ARG A 40 10.64 -3.55 -6.46
C ARG A 40 10.33 -2.18 -7.02
N LEU A 41 9.10 -1.71 -6.81
CA LEU A 41 8.73 -0.34 -7.17
C LEU A 41 9.74 0.62 -6.52
N PRO A 42 10.14 1.69 -7.23
CA PRO A 42 11.15 2.60 -6.71
C PRO A 42 10.70 3.19 -5.37
N PRO A 43 11.63 3.35 -4.39
CA PRO A 43 11.31 4.00 -3.14
C PRO A 43 10.83 5.43 -3.37
N VAL A 44 9.85 5.87 -2.58
CA VAL A 44 9.27 7.23 -2.68
C VAL A 44 9.82 8.11 -1.59
N ALA A 45 10.31 9.30 -1.95
CA ALA A 45 10.68 10.33 -0.98
C ALA A 45 9.42 10.99 -0.42
N ILE A 46 9.30 11.02 0.90
CA ILE A 46 8.21 11.70 1.61
C ILE A 46 8.81 12.91 2.30
N ALA A 47 8.31 14.11 1.96
CA ALA A 47 8.69 15.32 2.68
C ALA A 47 8.31 15.19 4.16
N ALA A 48 9.27 15.54 5.04
CA ALA A 48 9.07 15.56 6.47
C ALA A 48 7.99 16.59 6.85
N ALA A 49 7.15 16.22 7.80
CA ALA A 49 6.17 17.10 8.43
C ALA A 49 6.22 16.87 9.95
N PRO A 50 5.90 17.87 10.78
CA PRO A 50 5.83 17.69 12.23
C PRO A 50 4.85 16.57 12.60
N ALA A 51 5.40 15.49 13.18
CA ALA A 51 4.66 14.32 13.60
C ALA A 51 5.12 13.87 15.01
N PRO A 52 4.93 14.72 16.04
CA PRO A 52 5.45 14.44 17.40
C PRO A 52 4.83 13.18 18.02
N HIS A 53 3.71 12.69 17.49
CA HIS A 53 3.01 11.50 17.96
C HIS A 53 3.17 10.30 17.01
N ALA A 54 4.13 10.32 16.07
CA ALA A 54 4.31 9.25 15.08
C ALA A 54 4.58 7.86 15.70
N GLN A 55 5.16 7.84 16.90
CA GLN A 55 5.52 6.61 17.64
C GLN A 55 4.40 6.11 18.56
N ASP A 56 3.28 6.83 18.64
CA ASP A 56 2.13 6.48 19.48
C ASP A 56 1.63 5.05 19.16
N PRO A 57 1.22 4.26 20.18
CA PRO A 57 0.70 2.91 19.95
C PRO A 57 -0.42 2.83 18.90
N ALA A 58 -1.28 3.85 18.80
CA ALA A 58 -2.33 3.91 17.79
C ALA A 58 -1.74 3.96 16.37
N CYS A 59 -0.71 4.78 16.15
CA CYS A 59 -0.02 4.85 14.86
C CYS A 59 0.67 3.54 14.49
N ARG A 60 1.29 2.89 15.48
CA ARG A 60 1.94 1.59 15.27
C ARG A 60 0.93 0.52 14.87
N ALA A 61 -0.22 0.47 15.55
CA ALA A 61 -1.30 -0.46 15.23
C ALA A 61 -1.84 -0.24 13.81
N LEU A 62 -2.11 1.02 13.43
CA LEU A 62 -2.54 1.35 12.08
C LEU A 62 -1.51 0.95 11.03
N LEU A 63 -0.24 1.34 11.21
CA LEU A 63 0.83 1.01 10.27
C LEU A 63 1.03 -0.50 10.07
N GLN A 64 0.86 -1.29 11.13
CA GLN A 64 0.91 -2.75 11.07
C GLN A 64 -0.29 -3.36 10.33
N ALA A 65 -1.46 -2.73 10.41
CA ALA A 65 -2.67 -3.17 9.73
C ALA A 65 -2.74 -2.75 8.25
N LEU A 66 -1.82 -1.88 7.80
CA LEU A 66 -1.86 -1.34 6.44
C LEU A 66 -1.70 -2.43 5.37
N PRO A 67 -2.60 -2.45 4.36
CA PRO A 67 -2.59 -3.47 3.34
C PRO A 67 -1.47 -3.22 2.31
N PRO A 68 -1.05 -4.28 1.60
CA PRO A 68 -0.12 -4.14 0.49
C PRO A 68 -0.72 -3.38 -0.70
N ARG A 69 -2.05 -3.17 -0.73
CA ARG A 69 -2.75 -2.45 -1.79
C ARG A 69 -3.87 -1.56 -1.26
N LEU A 70 -4.07 -0.42 -1.92
CA LEU A 70 -5.22 0.47 -1.76
C LEU A 70 -5.85 0.66 -3.15
N GLY A 71 -6.84 -0.16 -3.50
CA GLY A 71 -7.35 -0.24 -4.86
C GLY A 71 -6.22 -0.61 -5.85
N ASP A 72 -6.02 0.23 -6.86
CA ASP A 72 -4.96 0.05 -7.88
C ASP A 72 -3.56 0.49 -7.41
N TYR A 73 -3.45 1.08 -6.21
CA TYR A 73 -2.18 1.52 -5.66
C TYR A 73 -1.49 0.37 -4.91
N ARG A 74 -0.21 0.14 -5.18
CA ARG A 74 0.62 -0.87 -4.50
C ARG A 74 1.55 -0.21 -3.50
N ARG A 75 1.67 -0.78 -2.31
CA ARG A 75 2.55 -0.27 -1.25
C ARG A 75 4.00 -0.32 -1.72
N VAL A 76 4.75 0.75 -1.45
CA VAL A 76 6.15 0.89 -1.84
C VAL A 76 7.02 1.27 -0.64
N PRO A 77 8.33 0.96 -0.67
CA PRO A 77 9.25 1.46 0.35
C PRO A 77 9.31 2.99 0.35
N VAL A 78 9.53 3.57 1.53
CA VAL A 78 9.84 4.99 1.67
C VAL A 78 11.36 5.17 1.55
N ALA A 79 11.80 6.21 0.85
CA ALA A 79 13.23 6.50 0.69
C ALA A 79 13.84 7.05 2.01
N PRO A 80 15.08 6.67 2.36
CA PRO A 80 15.77 7.25 3.51
C PRO A 80 16.05 8.76 3.38
N PRO A 81 16.01 9.54 4.49
CA PRO A 81 15.56 9.14 5.83
C PRO A 81 14.03 8.96 5.86
N GLU A 82 13.57 7.78 6.29
CA GLU A 82 12.15 7.45 6.34
C GLU A 82 11.49 8.20 7.53
N PRO A 83 10.54 9.11 7.28
CA PRO A 83 9.82 9.75 8.37
C PRO A 83 8.97 8.71 9.10
N GLU A 84 9.04 8.71 10.43
CA GLU A 84 8.22 7.82 11.25
C GLU A 84 6.72 8.06 11.01
N GLY A 85 5.91 7.04 11.23
CA GLY A 85 4.46 7.19 11.08
C GLY A 85 3.99 7.23 9.62
N THR A 86 4.83 6.90 8.63
CA THR A 86 4.48 7.06 7.21
C THR A 86 4.35 5.76 6.42
N ALA A 87 3.57 5.83 5.35
CA ALA A 87 3.48 4.79 4.33
C ALA A 87 3.13 5.41 2.98
N ALA A 88 3.56 4.78 1.90
CA ALA A 88 3.27 5.22 0.54
C ALA A 88 2.80 4.07 -0.36
N TRP A 89 1.97 4.42 -1.34
CA TRP A 89 1.55 3.53 -2.41
C TRP A 89 1.65 4.25 -3.77
N LEU A 90 2.14 3.53 -4.79
CA LEU A 90 2.20 4.02 -6.17
C LEU A 90 1.12 3.37 -7.02
N GLY A 91 0.51 4.18 -7.89
CA GLY A 91 -0.43 3.71 -8.90
C GLY A 91 0.29 2.98 -10.04
N ARG A 92 -0.49 2.55 -11.03
CA ARG A 92 0.05 1.88 -12.23
C ARG A 92 0.76 2.84 -13.17
N SER A 93 0.34 4.10 -13.19
CA SER A 93 1.06 5.20 -13.86
C SER A 93 2.15 5.75 -12.95
N ASP A 94 3.15 6.38 -13.55
CA ASP A 94 4.24 7.18 -12.97
C ASP A 94 3.76 8.45 -12.24
N GLY A 95 2.54 8.43 -11.71
CA GLY A 95 1.90 9.54 -11.03
C GLY A 95 2.35 9.71 -9.58
N GLU A 96 1.86 10.79 -8.97
CA GLU A 96 2.10 11.08 -7.56
C GLU A 96 1.63 9.93 -6.64
N PRO A 97 2.33 9.67 -5.54
CA PRO A 97 1.99 8.62 -4.58
C PRO A 97 0.76 8.98 -3.74
N VAL A 98 -0.01 7.97 -3.34
CA VAL A 98 -0.86 8.06 -2.15
C VAL A 98 0.05 7.99 -0.93
N VAL A 99 -0.05 8.94 -0.02
CA VAL A 99 0.81 9.02 1.17
C VAL A 99 -0.04 9.08 2.43
N LEU A 100 0.24 8.20 3.37
CA LEU A 100 -0.31 8.22 4.72
C LEU A 100 0.75 8.73 5.70
N ARG A 101 0.34 9.62 6.61
CA ARG A 101 1.14 10.10 7.74
C ARG A 101 0.30 10.01 9.01
N CYS A 102 0.82 9.41 10.07
CA CYS A 102 0.15 9.29 11.36
C CYS A 102 0.92 10.05 12.44
N GLY A 103 0.20 10.58 13.43
CA GLY A 103 0.81 11.22 14.59
C GLY A 103 1.17 12.68 14.37
N LEU A 104 0.47 13.34 13.45
CA LEU A 104 0.65 14.75 13.14
C LEU A 104 0.13 15.66 14.25
N ASP A 105 0.63 16.89 14.27
CA ASP A 105 -0.03 17.99 14.98
C ASP A 105 -1.40 18.30 14.36
N ARG A 106 -2.25 19.00 15.13
CA ARG A 106 -3.53 19.50 14.62
C ARG A 106 -3.27 20.37 13.37
N PRO A 107 -3.96 20.13 12.24
CA PRO A 107 -3.84 20.99 11.07
C PRO A 107 -4.21 22.43 11.45
N PRO A 108 -3.41 23.44 11.08
CA PRO A 108 -3.66 24.83 11.51
C PRO A 108 -5.03 25.32 11.05
N ASP A 109 -5.43 24.92 9.84
CA ASP A 109 -6.71 25.30 9.23
C ASP A 109 -7.90 24.51 9.78
N PHE A 110 -7.68 23.50 10.64
CA PHE A 110 -8.76 22.78 11.30
C PHE A 110 -9.26 23.58 12.52
N VAL A 111 -10.15 24.53 12.24
CA VAL A 111 -10.77 25.45 13.20
C VAL A 111 -12.27 25.22 13.36
N VAL A 112 -12.90 25.86 14.35
CA VAL A 112 -14.36 25.78 14.54
C VAL A 112 -15.09 26.20 13.25
N GLY A 113 -16.07 25.40 12.84
CA GLY A 113 -16.82 25.63 11.59
C GLY A 113 -16.17 25.02 10.34
N SER A 114 -15.00 24.38 10.45
CA SER A 114 -14.39 23.65 9.33
C SER A 114 -15.33 22.57 8.79
N PRO A 115 -15.46 22.41 7.46
CA PRO A 115 -16.27 21.35 6.88
C PRO A 115 -15.65 19.97 7.15
N ILE A 116 -16.50 19.02 7.55
CA ILE A 116 -16.13 17.64 7.85
C ILE A 116 -16.93 16.69 6.94
N GLU A 117 -16.23 15.70 6.38
CA GLU A 117 -16.81 14.62 5.58
C GLU A 117 -16.65 13.30 6.35
N VAL A 118 -17.71 12.49 6.43
CA VAL A 118 -17.66 11.17 7.09
C VAL A 118 -17.47 10.08 6.05
N VAL A 119 -16.46 9.24 6.24
CA VAL A 119 -16.20 8.04 5.42
C VAL A 119 -15.98 6.88 6.38
N ASP A 120 -16.78 5.83 6.25
CA ASP A 120 -16.71 4.60 7.07
C ASP A 120 -16.49 4.85 8.57
N ARG A 121 -17.29 5.76 9.15
CA ARG A 121 -17.29 6.12 10.59
C ARG A 121 -16.04 6.91 11.05
N VAL A 122 -15.24 7.42 10.12
CA VAL A 122 -14.14 8.36 10.37
C VAL A 122 -14.55 9.75 9.90
N GLN A 123 -14.29 10.77 10.71
CA GLN A 123 -14.51 12.18 10.37
C GLN A 123 -13.24 12.78 9.76
N TRP A 124 -13.36 13.23 8.52
CA TRP A 124 -12.25 13.76 7.73
C TRP A 124 -12.39 15.26 7.49
N PHE A 125 -11.34 16.01 7.83
CA PHE A 125 -11.13 17.39 7.41
C PHE A 125 -10.28 17.42 6.13
N ARG A 126 -10.76 18.06 5.06
CA ARG A 126 -10.07 18.07 3.75
C ARG A 126 -9.36 19.41 3.51
N VAL A 127 -8.08 19.34 3.16
CA VAL A 127 -7.27 20.47 2.66
C VAL A 127 -6.91 20.22 1.19
N ARG A 128 -7.22 21.18 0.31
CA ARG A 128 -6.83 21.12 -1.11
C ARG A 128 -5.45 21.75 -1.30
N GLN A 129 -4.58 21.10 -2.07
CA GLN A 129 -3.23 21.61 -2.36
C GLN A 129 -2.98 21.48 -3.87
N GLY A 130 -3.41 22.47 -4.65
CA GLY A 130 -3.42 22.35 -6.11
C GLY A 130 -4.46 21.33 -6.56
N ASP A 131 -4.04 20.32 -7.31
CA ASP A 131 -4.89 19.25 -7.86
C ASP A 131 -5.07 18.06 -6.88
N ARG A 132 -4.14 17.88 -5.94
CA ARG A 132 -4.21 16.88 -4.86
C ARG A 132 -5.02 17.36 -3.66
N SER A 133 -5.43 16.39 -2.85
CA SER A 133 -6.16 16.62 -1.59
C SER A 133 -5.50 15.88 -0.44
N THR A 134 -5.33 16.54 0.70
CA THR A 134 -4.89 15.90 1.95
C THR A 134 -6.06 15.86 2.91
N TRP A 135 -6.35 14.67 3.42
CA TRP A 135 -7.47 14.39 4.29
C TRP A 135 -6.97 14.04 5.67
N TYR A 136 -7.46 14.73 6.69
CA TYR A 136 -7.05 14.55 8.08
C TYR A 136 -8.17 13.88 8.86
N ALA A 137 -7.93 12.70 9.42
CA ALA A 137 -8.81 12.09 10.40
C ALA A 137 -8.70 12.90 11.71
N VAL A 138 -9.81 13.49 12.15
CA VAL A 138 -9.83 14.47 13.26
C VAL A 138 -10.56 13.98 14.50
N ASP A 139 -11.17 12.80 14.44
CA ASP A 139 -11.94 12.17 15.51
C ASP A 139 -11.22 10.94 16.08
N ARG A 140 -9.89 10.97 16.08
CA ARG A 140 -9.00 9.90 16.58
C ARG A 140 -8.00 10.47 17.60
N PRO A 141 -7.40 9.65 18.48
CA PRO A 141 -6.48 10.12 19.52
C PRO A 141 -5.26 10.87 18.97
N VAL A 142 -4.84 10.51 17.75
CA VAL A 142 -3.78 11.14 16.97
C VAL A 142 -4.30 11.53 15.59
N TYR A 143 -3.79 12.61 15.01
CA TYR A 143 -4.19 13.02 13.66
C TYR A 143 -3.49 12.17 12.61
N VAL A 144 -4.26 11.67 11.64
CA VAL A 144 -3.78 10.89 10.50
C VAL A 144 -4.09 11.66 9.23
N ALA A 145 -3.10 11.90 8.38
CA ALA A 145 -3.27 12.48 7.06
C ALA A 145 -3.18 11.40 5.97
N LEU A 146 -4.09 11.47 5.00
CA LEU A 146 -4.05 10.73 3.75
C LEU A 146 -4.02 11.72 2.59
N THR A 147 -2.89 11.82 1.89
CA THR A 147 -2.76 12.62 0.68
C THR A 147 -3.13 11.75 -0.53
N LEU A 148 -4.13 12.22 -1.28
CA LEU A 148 -4.65 11.58 -2.48
C LEU A 148 -4.35 12.45 -3.71
N PRO A 149 -3.61 11.92 -4.69
CA PRO A 149 -3.45 12.57 -5.99
C PRO A 149 -4.77 12.59 -6.80
N PRO A 150 -4.83 13.37 -7.89
CA PRO A 150 -5.97 13.34 -8.79
C PRO A 150 -6.26 11.93 -9.30
N GLY A 151 -7.54 11.58 -9.42
CA GLY A 151 -7.94 10.29 -9.98
C GLY A 151 -7.75 9.08 -9.07
N SER A 152 -7.42 9.25 -7.78
CA SER A 152 -7.30 8.13 -6.83
C SER A 152 -8.58 7.32 -6.62
N GLY A 153 -9.73 7.87 -6.99
CA GLY A 153 -11.04 7.28 -6.67
C GLY A 153 -11.30 7.23 -5.15
N PRO A 154 -12.43 6.62 -4.74
CA PRO A 154 -12.82 6.56 -3.33
C PRO A 154 -12.12 5.44 -2.55
N THR A 155 -11.65 4.39 -3.23
CA THR A 155 -11.17 3.16 -2.58
C THR A 155 -10.06 3.40 -1.55
N PRO A 156 -9.02 4.23 -1.80
CA PRO A 156 -7.96 4.42 -0.79
C PRO A 156 -8.48 5.00 0.52
N ILE A 157 -9.36 6.01 0.48
CA ILE A 157 -9.89 6.63 1.70
C ILE A 157 -10.87 5.71 2.42
N GLN A 158 -11.66 4.90 1.70
CA GLN A 158 -12.57 3.92 2.31
C GLN A 158 -11.80 2.85 3.10
N VAL A 159 -10.83 2.21 2.46
CA VAL A 159 -10.00 1.16 3.10
C VAL A 159 -9.23 1.72 4.29
N VAL A 160 -8.62 2.91 4.15
CA VAL A 160 -7.92 3.55 5.28
C VAL A 160 -8.89 3.91 6.40
N SER A 161 -10.12 4.34 6.08
CA SER A 161 -11.13 4.66 7.10
C SER A 161 -11.54 3.43 7.91
N GLU A 162 -11.78 2.30 7.24
CA GLU A 162 -12.05 1.02 7.91
C GLU A 162 -10.91 0.61 8.85
N LEU A 163 -9.66 0.74 8.42
CA LEU A 163 -8.49 0.41 9.24
C LEU A 163 -8.31 1.35 10.43
N ILE A 164 -8.55 2.65 10.23
CA ILE A 164 -8.53 3.63 11.32
C ILE A 164 -9.60 3.30 12.36
N ASP A 165 -10.82 2.98 11.93
CA ASP A 165 -11.90 2.57 12.84
C ASP A 165 -11.59 1.26 13.59
N LEU A 166 -10.94 0.29 12.93
CA LEU A 166 -10.54 -0.97 13.56
C LEU A 166 -9.39 -0.82 14.58
N THR A 167 -8.47 0.12 14.34
CA THR A 167 -7.22 0.24 15.11
C THR A 167 -7.20 1.38 16.11
N MET A 168 -8.12 2.34 16.02
CA MET A 168 -8.15 3.54 16.84
C MET A 168 -9.56 3.84 17.33
N ALA A 169 -9.71 4.07 18.63
CA ALA A 169 -10.97 4.51 19.21
C ALA A 169 -11.35 5.91 18.69
N ALA A 170 -12.65 6.10 18.44
CA ALA A 170 -13.19 7.42 18.16
C ALA A 170 -13.13 8.31 19.42
N VAL A 171 -12.78 9.58 19.23
CA VAL A 171 -12.77 10.61 20.28
C VAL A 171 -13.46 11.88 19.78
N PRO A 172 -13.96 12.76 20.67
CA PRO A 172 -14.49 14.05 20.25
C PRO A 172 -13.46 14.86 19.45
N ILE A 173 -13.91 15.49 18.36
CA ILE A 173 -13.06 16.36 17.55
C ILE A 173 -12.59 17.58 18.34
N ARG A 174 -11.36 18.06 18.06
CA ARG A 174 -10.73 19.19 18.76
C ARG A 174 -10.28 20.27 17.77
N PRO A 175 -11.20 21.02 17.15
CA PRO A 175 -10.85 22.14 16.30
C PRO A 175 -10.20 23.26 17.12
N GLY A 176 -9.36 24.08 16.48
CA GLY A 176 -8.84 25.30 17.10
C GLY A 176 -9.82 26.46 17.06
N PRO A 177 -9.51 27.56 17.75
CA PRO A 177 -10.26 28.81 17.60
C PRO A 177 -10.13 29.34 16.16
N THR A 178 -11.16 30.07 15.74
CA THR A 178 -11.17 30.87 14.49
C THR A 178 -10.36 32.14 14.64
#